data_AF-A0A965ZTA6-F1
#
_entry.id   AF-A0A965ZTA6-F1
#
_cell.length_a   1.000
_cell.length_b   1.000
_cell.length_c   1.000
_cell.angle_alpha   90.00
_cell.angle_beta   90.00
_cell.angle_gamma   90.00
#
_symmetry.space_group_name_H-M   'P 1'
#
loop_
_entity.id
_entity.type
_entity.pdbx_description
1 polymer ?
#
loop_
_entity_poly.entity_id
_entity_poly.type
_entity_poly.pdbx_seq_one_letter_code
_entity_poly.pdbx_strand_id
1 'polypeptide(L)' 'MAHLEPLSNEQIEDDFIRERFEHYQQTRGFTPNSIRTMARRPNIVKAFMALNQAVLYEGTVDEQLKMLISLISSV' A
#
# COMPACT_ATOMS: atom_id res chain seq x y z
N MET A 1 10.85 -10.13 -7.88
CA MET A 1 9.82 -10.28 -6.83
C MET A 1 10.51 -10.44 -5.50
N ALA A 2 9.94 -9.95 -4.40
CA ALA A 2 10.47 -10.30 -3.09
C ALA A 2 10.47 -11.84 -2.97
N HIS A 3 11.58 -12.45 -2.56
CA HIS A 3 11.67 -13.89 -2.30
C HIS A 3 10.93 -14.27 -1.00
N LEU A 4 9.75 -13.66 -0.79
CA LEU A 4 8.94 -13.72 0.41
C LEU A 4 7.47 -13.83 0.00
N GLU A 5 6.78 -14.79 0.58
CA GLU A 5 5.33 -14.97 0.39
C GLU A 5 4.55 -13.78 0.98
N PRO A 6 3.59 -13.18 0.27
CA PRO A 6 2.71 -12.15 0.82
C PRO A 6 1.88 -12.67 2.01
N LEU A 7 1.84 -11.94 3.14
CA LEU A 7 1.09 -12.35 4.35
C LEU A 7 -0.42 -12.41 4.11
N SER A 8 -1.11 -13.44 4.60
CA SER A 8 -2.58 -13.50 4.69
C SER A 8 -3.13 -12.48 5.69
N ASN A 9 -4.43 -12.17 5.61
CA ASN A 9 -5.06 -11.24 6.56
C ASN A 9 -5.07 -11.82 7.98
N GLU A 10 -5.15 -13.15 8.15
CA GLU A 10 -5.07 -13.77 9.48
C GLU A 10 -3.68 -13.68 10.11
N GLN A 11 -2.63 -13.50 9.30
CA GLN A 11 -1.24 -13.38 9.76
C GLN A 11 -0.88 -11.95 10.22
N ILE A 12 -1.80 -11.00 10.12
CA ILE A 12 -1.59 -9.60 10.50
C ILE A 12 -2.24 -9.36 11.86
N GLU A 13 -1.41 -9.24 12.89
CA GLU A 13 -1.88 -9.02 14.26
C GLU A 13 -2.32 -7.58 14.52
N ASP A 14 -1.86 -6.62 13.72
CA ASP A 14 -2.09 -5.20 13.93
C ASP A 14 -3.43 -4.75 13.31
N ASP A 15 -4.37 -4.36 14.18
CA ASP A 15 -5.74 -3.96 13.80
C ASP A 15 -5.77 -2.81 12.79
N PHE A 16 -4.90 -1.81 12.97
CA PHE A 16 -4.83 -0.68 12.05
C PHE A 16 -4.42 -1.14 10.65
N ILE A 17 -3.48 -2.06 10.54
CA ILE A 17 -3.04 -2.59 9.24
C ILE A 17 -4.16 -3.42 8.59
N ARG A 18 -4.88 -4.22 9.38
CA ARG A 18 -6.03 -5.01 8.89
C ARG A 18 -7.14 -4.13 8.34
N GLU A 19 -7.55 -3.10 9.08
CA GLU A 19 -8.57 -2.15 8.64
C GLU A 19 -8.17 -1.46 7.32
N ARG A 20 -6.90 -1.07 7.19
CA ARG A 20 -6.40 -0.45 5.96
C ARG A 20 -6.40 -1.42 4.78
N PHE A 21 -6.15 -2.71 5.00
CA PHE A 21 -6.21 -3.73 3.95
C PHE A 21 -7.65 -3.98 3.49
N GLU A 22 -8.59 -4.03 4.43
CA GLU A 22 -10.03 -4.11 4.10
C GLU A 22 -10.48 -2.90 3.28
N HIS A 23 -10.01 -1.70 3.65
CA HIS A 23 -10.26 -0.49 2.88
C HIS A 23 -9.69 -0.58 1.44
N TYR A 24 -8.47 -1.09 1.26
CA TYR A 24 -7.92 -1.34 -0.08
C TYR A 24 -8.72 -2.38 -0.87
N GLN A 25 -9.15 -3.45 -0.21
CA GLN A 25 -9.99 -4.48 -0.81
C GLN A 25 -11.33 -3.91 -1.31
N GLN A 26 -11.95 -3.01 -0.54
CA GLN A 26 -13.21 -2.36 -0.93
C GLN A 26 -13.04 -1.31 -2.03
N THR A 27 -11.99 -0.49 -1.95
CA THR A 27 -11.78 0.63 -2.89
C THR A 27 -11.15 0.21 -4.21
N ARG A 28 -10.25 -0.78 -4.19
CA ARG A 28 -9.48 -1.21 -5.37
C ARG A 28 -9.72 -2.67 -5.77
N GLY A 29 -10.49 -3.43 -5.00
CA GLY A 29 -10.75 -4.85 -5.26
C GLY A 29 -9.60 -5.79 -4.90
N PHE A 30 -8.46 -5.27 -4.44
CA PHE A 30 -7.32 -6.06 -3.98
C PHE A 30 -6.40 -5.25 -3.06
N THR A 31 -5.65 -5.95 -2.19
CA THR A 31 -4.51 -5.37 -1.47
C THR A 31 -3.20 -5.72 -2.20
N PRO A 32 -2.33 -4.73 -2.55
CA PRO A 32 -1.07 -4.99 -3.24
C PRO A 32 -0.12 -5.91 -2.46
N ASN A 33 0.48 -6.88 -3.16
CA ASN A 33 1.43 -7.81 -2.55
C ASN A 33 2.65 -7.13 -1.92
N SER A 34 3.10 -5.98 -2.43
CA SER A 34 4.19 -5.20 -1.83
C SER A 34 3.86 -4.74 -0.40
N ILE A 35 2.62 -4.34 -0.15
CA ILE A 35 2.18 -3.91 1.17
C ILE A 35 2.01 -5.14 2.09
N ARG A 36 1.49 -6.25 1.56
CA ARG A 36 1.37 -7.53 2.29
C ARG A 36 2.74 -8.09 2.71
N THR A 37 3.78 -7.93 1.90
CA THR A 37 5.13 -8.33 2.29
C THR A 37 5.73 -7.38 3.33
N MET A 38 5.53 -6.07 3.17
CA MET A 38 5.97 -5.04 4.15
C MET A 38 5.28 -5.16 5.52
N ALA A 39 4.07 -5.71 5.59
CA ALA A 39 3.30 -5.86 6.84
C ALA A 39 4.02 -6.71 7.92
N ARG A 40 5.03 -7.50 7.55
CA ARG A 40 5.96 -8.15 8.50
C ARG A 40 6.71 -7.16 9.41
N ARG A 41 6.78 -5.89 9.01
CA ARG A 41 7.38 -4.79 9.76
C ARG A 41 6.31 -3.70 9.94
N PRO A 42 5.46 -3.79 10.99
CA PRO A 42 4.29 -2.92 11.17
C PRO A 42 4.60 -1.43 11.08
N ASN A 43 5.69 -0.97 11.72
CA ASN A 43 6.07 0.44 11.69
C ASN A 43 6.48 0.91 10.29
N ILE A 44 7.10 0.03 9.48
CA ILE A 44 7.49 0.36 8.10
C ILE A 44 6.24 0.49 7.23
N VAL A 45 5.34 -0.49 7.27
CA VAL A 45 4.14 -0.46 6.42
C VAL A 45 3.22 0.71 6.78
N LYS A 46 3.09 1.06 8.07
CA LYS A 46 2.31 2.22 8.51
C LYS A 46 2.90 3.53 7.97
N ALA A 47 4.21 3.72 8.09
CA ALA A 47 4.88 4.90 7.54
C ALA A 47 4.77 4.95 6.01
N PHE A 48 4.94 3.81 5.33
CA PHE A 48 4.81 3.73 3.88
C PHE A 48 3.39 4.05 3.40
N MET A 49 2.36 3.56 4.08
CA MET A 49 0.96 3.89 3.78
C MET A 49 0.67 5.39 3.95
N ALA A 50 1.19 6.00 5.02
CA ALA A 50 1.04 7.43 5.24
C ALA A 50 1.72 8.24 4.12
N LEU A 51 2.92 7.85 3.73
CA LEU A 51 3.62 8.47 2.60
C LEU A 51 2.86 8.29 1.29
N ASN A 52 2.37 7.08 1.01
CA ASN A 52 1.60 6.80 -0.19
C ASN A 52 0.33 7.65 -0.27
N GLN A 53 -0.36 7.81 0.86
CA GLN A 53 -1.54 8.66 0.96
C GLN A 53 -1.21 10.11 0.58
N ALA A 54 -0.19 10.69 1.23
CA ALA A 54 0.22 12.06 0.98
C ALA A 54 0.68 12.28 -0.47
N VAL A 55 1.49 11.36 -1.00
CA VAL A 55 2.02 11.48 -2.37
C VAL A 55 0.91 11.36 -3.40
N LEU A 56 0.04 10.34 -3.31
CA LEU A 56 -0.96 10.08 -4.36
C LEU A 56 -2.18 11.01 -4.28
N TYR A 57 -2.62 11.38 -3.09
CA TYR A 57 -3.95 11.97 -2.91
C TYR A 57 -3.98 13.40 -2.35
N GLU A 58 -2.82 14.00 -2.07
CA GLU A 58 -2.75 15.39 -1.58
C GLU A 58 -1.99 16.31 -2.54
N GLY A 59 -2.13 17.63 -2.38
CA GLY A 59 -1.42 18.62 -3.19
C GLY A 59 -2.18 19.04 -4.45
N THR A 60 -1.47 19.65 -5.39
CA THR A 60 -2.07 20.37 -6.53
C THR A 60 -1.94 19.65 -7.88
N VAL A 61 -1.32 18.47 -7.90
CA VAL A 61 -1.13 17.66 -9.11
C VAL A 61 -2.22 16.61 -9.18
N ASP A 62 -2.86 16.46 -10.33
CA ASP A 62 -3.93 15.48 -10.54
C ASP A 62 -3.45 14.05 -10.28
N GLU A 63 -4.32 13.24 -9.66
CA GLU A 63 -4.03 11.84 -9.32
C GLU A 63 -3.62 11.02 -10.55
N GLN A 64 -4.28 11.24 -11.69
CA GLN A 64 -4.00 10.54 -12.95
C GLN A 64 -2.58 10.81 -13.44
N LEU A 65 -2.10 12.05 -13.32
CA LEU A 65 -0.74 12.41 -13.69
C LEU A 65 0.29 11.77 -12.74
N LYS A 66 0.00 11.74 -11.43
CA LYS A 66 0.86 11.04 -10.47
C LYS A 66 0.97 9.54 -10.76
N MET A 67 -0.14 8.91 -11.15
CA MET A 67 -0.16 7.52 -11.57
C MET A 67 0.67 7.29 -12.84
N LEU A 68 0.60 8.20 -13.82
CA LEU A 68 1.42 8.13 -15.03
C LEU A 68 2.91 8.29 -14.73
N ILE A 69 3.28 9.25 -13.87
CA ILE A 69 4.67 9.44 -13.42
C ILE A 69 5.17 8.17 -12.72
N SER A 70 4.38 7.60 -11.82
CA SER A 70 4.74 6.36 -11.12
C SER A 70 4.98 5.20 -12.08
N LEU A 71 4.24 5.12 -13.18
CA LEU A 71 4.46 4.11 -14.21
C LEU A 71 5.79 4.34 -14.94
N ILE A 72 6.06 5.57 -15.38
CA ILE A 72 7.25 5.91 -16.16
C ILE A 72 8.53 5.83 -15.31
N SER A 73 8.47 6.11 -14.01
CA SER A 73 9.63 6.06 -13.13
C SER A 73 10.00 4.66 -12.65
N SER A 74 9.12 3.67 -12.86
CA SER A 74 9.27 2.31 -12.32
C SER A 74 9.72 1.28 -13.36
N VAL A 75 9.98 1.72 -14.59
CA VAL A 75 10.60 0.94 -15.67
C VAL A 75 12.12 1.00 -15.62
#